data_AF-A0A7E6FUI4-F1
#
_entry.id   AF-A0A7E6FUI4-F1
#
_cell.length_a   1.000
_cell.length_b   1.000
_cell.length_c   1.000
_cell.angle_alpha   90.00
_cell.angle_beta   90.00
_cell.angle_gamma   90.00
#
_symmetry.space_group_name_H-M   'P 1'
#
loop_
_entity.id
_entity.type
_entity.pdbx_description
1 polymer ?
#
loop_
_entity_poly.entity_id
_entity_poly.type
_entity_poly.pdbx_seq_one_letter_code
_entity_poly.pdbx_strand_id
1 'polypeptide(L)'
;MFQFPSTIPTVTTVLLLTLTTILTVASNREIYTGSYKSLAPGYSYRYLQEPPTEQFSSTRCLLKCVAISLSSQSEFFTYNNVSRVCKNYSPKYIMTVVSTNDSNEMSFYRNSQWIKTYAISMGAGSKVYDSFLNIGLPSSWNVDECRGTFCPNFFRHPILDYWNYLPIEEVKLLIYKNKTDVVTIIFDGRNTTLRSWFSHEKLKNSPWNDLASATGVHLSIEGFRHVRRFYITLHGFCEGDRGWLTINEGPLHCQFEESDHYPSIRYSDTKSKVIWNNGYGLADSMAIFIRLRQQN
;
A
#
# COMPACT_ATOMS: atom_id res chain seq x y z
N MET A 1 -64.27 16.08 -60.25
CA MET A 1 -64.45 14.96 -59.29
C MET A 1 -63.35 15.10 -58.24
N PHE A 2 -63.73 15.54 -57.02
CA PHE A 2 -63.04 15.59 -55.70
C PHE A 2 -61.61 16.22 -55.59
N GLN A 3 -61.39 17.35 -54.91
CA GLN A 3 -61.34 17.68 -53.45
C GLN A 3 -60.07 17.22 -52.66
N PHE A 4 -59.46 18.19 -51.94
CA PHE A 4 -58.32 18.23 -50.99
C PHE A 4 -58.29 17.15 -49.88
N PRO A 5 -57.25 16.99 -48.97
CA PRO A 5 -56.19 17.95 -48.57
C PRO A 5 -54.76 17.42 -48.23
N SER A 6 -53.90 18.40 -47.91
CA SER A 6 -52.61 18.40 -47.17
C SER A 6 -52.44 17.40 -46.02
N THR A 7 -51.19 16.95 -45.79
CA THR A 7 -50.56 16.93 -44.44
C THR A 7 -49.03 16.89 -44.52
N ILE A 8 -48.40 17.79 -43.76
CA ILE A 8 -46.98 17.86 -43.41
C ILE A 8 -46.66 16.71 -42.42
N PRO A 9 -45.42 16.17 -42.41
CA PRO A 9 -44.82 15.76 -41.15
C PRO A 9 -43.49 16.49 -40.91
N THR A 10 -43.57 17.52 -40.09
CA THR A 10 -42.47 18.01 -39.27
C THR A 10 -42.25 17.04 -38.11
N VAL A 11 -40.99 16.99 -37.66
CA VAL A 11 -40.53 16.44 -36.37
C VAL A 11 -40.32 14.93 -36.31
N THR A 12 -39.09 14.47 -36.55
CA THR A 12 -38.53 13.28 -35.86
C THR A 12 -37.01 13.18 -35.89
N THR A 13 -36.28 14.30 -35.88
CA THR A 13 -34.80 14.32 -35.91
C THR A 13 -34.12 14.89 -34.66
N VAL A 14 -34.77 14.79 -33.48
CA VAL A 14 -34.16 15.30 -32.22
C VAL A 14 -34.00 14.25 -31.11
N LEU A 15 -34.45 12.98 -31.29
CA LEU A 15 -34.41 12.00 -30.19
C LEU A 15 -33.30 10.94 -30.24
N LEU A 16 -32.33 11.05 -31.17
CA LEU A 16 -31.22 10.08 -31.29
C LEU A 16 -29.86 10.63 -30.81
N LEU A 17 -29.71 11.94 -30.66
CA LEU A 17 -28.48 12.57 -30.14
C LEU A 17 -28.46 12.70 -28.62
N THR A 18 -29.62 12.76 -27.97
CA THR A 18 -29.74 12.82 -26.50
C THR A 18 -29.58 11.42 -25.87
N LEU A 19 -30.12 10.37 -26.50
CA LEU A 19 -30.01 9.01 -25.95
C LEU A 19 -28.59 8.43 -26.09
N THR A 20 -27.89 8.72 -27.19
CA THR A 20 -26.49 8.31 -27.40
C THR A 20 -25.52 9.08 -26.49
N THR A 21 -25.76 10.36 -26.21
CA THR A 21 -24.99 11.12 -25.21
C THR A 21 -25.28 10.66 -23.78
N ILE A 22 -26.52 10.31 -23.44
CA ILE A 22 -26.86 9.76 -22.11
C ILE A 22 -26.24 8.36 -21.92
N LEU A 23 -26.30 7.50 -22.93
CA LEU A 23 -25.69 6.15 -22.86
C LEU A 23 -24.16 6.21 -22.81
N THR A 24 -23.51 7.11 -23.55
CA THR A 24 -22.04 7.29 -23.49
C THR A 24 -21.58 7.95 -22.18
N VAL A 25 -22.38 8.86 -21.60
CA VAL A 25 -22.10 9.48 -20.30
C VAL A 25 -22.33 8.50 -19.14
N ALA A 26 -23.37 7.65 -19.21
CA ALA A 26 -23.62 6.59 -18.24
C ALA A 26 -22.57 5.47 -18.30
N SER A 27 -22.21 5.02 -19.51
CA SER A 27 -21.14 4.05 -19.76
C SER A 27 -19.78 4.56 -19.26
N ASN A 28 -19.41 5.80 -19.57
CA ASN A 28 -18.19 6.40 -19.04
C ASN A 28 -18.27 6.56 -17.51
N ARG A 29 -19.44 6.90 -16.95
CA ARG A 29 -19.63 6.98 -15.49
C ARG A 29 -19.26 5.68 -14.79
N GLU A 30 -19.69 4.53 -15.30
CA GLU A 30 -19.40 3.22 -14.72
C GLU A 30 -17.96 2.75 -14.98
N ILE A 31 -17.38 3.05 -16.14
CA ILE A 31 -15.99 2.69 -16.48
C ILE A 31 -14.98 3.47 -15.61
N TYR A 32 -15.22 4.75 -15.34
CA TYR A 32 -14.30 5.60 -14.56
C TYR A 32 -14.43 5.37 -13.04
N THR A 33 -15.63 5.12 -12.51
CA THR A 33 -15.83 4.84 -11.07
C THR A 33 -15.37 3.44 -10.67
N GLY A 34 -15.24 2.49 -11.60
CA GLY A 34 -14.64 1.18 -11.32
C GLY A 34 -13.12 1.20 -11.12
N SER A 35 -12.44 2.29 -11.52
CA SER A 35 -10.98 2.38 -11.46
C SER A 35 -10.45 2.92 -10.14
N TYR A 36 -11.29 3.51 -9.30
CA TYR A 36 -10.91 4.04 -7.99
C TYR A 36 -11.99 3.75 -6.95
N LYS A 37 -11.58 3.54 -5.71
CA LYS A 37 -12.48 3.38 -4.56
C LYS A 37 -12.28 4.54 -3.58
N SER A 38 -13.35 4.91 -2.87
CA SER A 38 -13.31 5.98 -1.87
C SER A 38 -12.58 5.51 -0.61
N LEU A 39 -11.76 6.40 -0.04
CA LEU A 39 -11.31 6.35 1.34
C LEU A 39 -12.48 6.71 2.27
N ALA A 40 -12.42 6.29 3.53
CA ALA A 40 -13.42 6.65 4.54
C ALA A 40 -13.51 8.19 4.72
N PRO A 41 -14.71 8.73 5.02
CA PRO A 41 -14.89 10.16 5.28
C PRO A 41 -14.04 10.68 6.45
N GLY A 42 -13.70 11.97 6.43
CA GLY A 42 -12.92 12.63 7.48
C GLY A 42 -11.41 12.57 7.28
N TYR A 43 -10.95 12.13 6.10
CA TYR A 43 -9.54 11.92 5.80
C TYR A 43 -9.13 12.46 4.41
N SER A 44 -7.99 13.15 4.37
CA SER A 44 -7.39 13.68 3.14
C SER A 44 -5.91 13.37 3.05
N TYR A 45 -5.38 13.30 1.83
CA TYR A 45 -3.95 13.11 1.61
C TYR A 45 -3.20 14.45 1.70
N ARG A 46 -1.96 14.41 2.18
CA ARG A 46 -1.05 15.56 2.23
C ARG A 46 0.37 15.11 1.97
N TYR A 47 1.17 15.91 1.28
CA TYR A 47 2.60 15.67 1.18
C TYR A 47 3.33 16.08 2.46
N LEU A 48 4.32 15.30 2.87
CA LEU A 48 5.16 15.63 4.03
C LEU A 48 6.26 16.65 3.69
N GLN A 49 6.58 16.81 2.41
CA GLN A 49 7.54 17.78 1.88
C GLN A 49 6.82 18.65 0.84
N GLU A 50 7.23 19.92 0.68
CA GLU A 50 6.70 20.76 -0.40
C GLU A 50 7.02 20.12 -1.75
N PRO A 51 6.02 19.71 -2.55
CA PRO A 51 6.27 19.18 -3.87
C PRO A 51 6.77 20.32 -4.76
N PRO A 52 7.71 20.07 -5.69
CA PRO A 52 8.19 21.09 -6.63
C PRO A 52 7.08 21.75 -7.45
N THR A 53 5.92 21.09 -7.61
CA THR A 53 4.69 21.62 -8.21
C THR A 53 3.49 20.80 -7.74
N GLU A 54 2.66 21.31 -6.82
CA GLU A 54 1.35 20.73 -6.56
C GLU A 54 0.48 20.86 -7.81
N GLN A 55 0.20 19.75 -8.50
CA GLN A 55 -0.70 19.73 -9.65
C GLN A 55 -2.15 19.76 -9.17
N PHE A 56 -2.58 20.91 -8.68
CA PHE A 56 -4.00 21.19 -8.47
C PHE A 56 -4.67 21.50 -9.79
N SER A 57 -5.71 20.75 -10.10
CA SER A 57 -6.54 21.02 -11.27
C SER A 57 -7.92 21.46 -10.80
N SER A 58 -8.38 22.63 -11.25
CA SER A 58 -9.78 22.99 -11.08
C SER A 58 -10.62 22.16 -12.04
N THR A 59 -11.55 21.37 -11.51
CA THR A 59 -12.39 20.46 -12.28
C THR A 59 -13.84 20.54 -11.84
N ARG A 60 -14.75 20.73 -12.79
CA ARG A 60 -16.18 20.92 -12.47
C ARG A 60 -16.84 19.69 -11.84
N CYS A 61 -16.24 18.49 -11.96
CA CYS A 61 -16.80 17.26 -11.44
C CYS A 61 -15.73 16.21 -11.12
N LEU A 62 -16.09 15.30 -10.20
CA LEU A 62 -15.27 14.17 -9.76
C LEU A 62 -14.76 13.31 -10.94
N LEU A 63 -15.60 13.06 -11.95
CA LEU A 63 -15.22 12.29 -13.14
C LEU A 63 -14.01 12.85 -13.87
N LYS A 64 -13.91 14.18 -13.98
CA LYS A 64 -12.77 14.81 -14.62
C LYS A 64 -11.51 14.68 -13.76
N CYS A 65 -11.66 14.72 -12.44
CA CYS A 65 -10.57 14.46 -11.51
C CYS A 65 -10.05 13.00 -11.62
N VAL A 66 -10.97 12.03 -11.74
CA VAL A 66 -10.62 10.62 -12.00
C VAL A 66 -9.83 10.48 -13.30
N ALA A 67 -10.27 11.10 -14.39
CA ALA A 67 -9.57 11.03 -15.68
C ALA A 67 -8.15 11.60 -15.63
N ILE A 68 -7.95 12.72 -14.92
CA ILE A 68 -6.62 13.32 -14.69
C ILE A 68 -5.73 12.39 -13.85
N SER A 69 -6.30 11.73 -12.84
CA SER A 69 -5.58 10.81 -11.97
C SER A 69 -5.16 9.53 -12.71
N LEU A 70 -6.01 9.04 -13.62
CA LEU A 70 -5.69 7.92 -14.50
C LEU A 70 -4.56 8.24 -15.47
N SER A 71 -4.61 9.40 -16.13
CA SER A 71 -3.62 9.77 -17.15
C SER A 71 -2.23 9.98 -16.58
N SER A 72 -2.16 10.41 -15.32
CA SER A 72 -0.94 10.60 -14.54
C SER A 72 -0.47 9.34 -13.81
N GLN A 73 -1.22 8.22 -13.93
CA GLN A 73 -0.96 6.96 -13.22
C GLN A 73 -0.90 7.11 -11.69
N SER A 74 -1.65 8.08 -11.16
CA SER A 74 -1.68 8.33 -9.73
C SER A 74 -2.48 7.26 -9.00
N GLU A 75 -1.88 6.67 -7.97
CA GLU A 75 -2.57 5.68 -7.14
C GLU A 75 -3.60 6.35 -6.21
N PHE A 76 -3.50 7.67 -5.99
CA PHE A 76 -4.33 8.43 -5.03
C PHE A 76 -4.71 9.80 -5.58
N PHE A 77 -5.93 10.24 -5.28
CA PHE A 77 -6.36 11.62 -5.53
C PHE A 77 -7.39 12.07 -4.50
N THR A 78 -7.55 13.37 -4.35
CA THR A 78 -8.59 14.01 -3.54
C THR A 78 -9.39 14.96 -4.41
N TYR A 79 -10.70 15.01 -4.20
CA TYR A 79 -11.60 15.94 -4.88
C TYR A 79 -12.49 16.64 -3.85
N ASN A 80 -12.53 17.96 -3.90
CA ASN A 80 -13.43 18.75 -3.07
C ASN A 80 -14.72 19.09 -3.84
N ASN A 81 -15.88 18.74 -3.27
CA ASN A 81 -17.16 18.90 -3.94
C ASN A 81 -17.59 20.38 -4.09
N VAL A 82 -17.13 21.26 -3.19
CA VAL A 82 -17.49 22.68 -3.14
C VAL A 82 -16.49 23.49 -3.93
N SER A 83 -15.21 23.42 -3.57
CA SER A 83 -14.16 24.20 -4.22
C SER A 83 -13.79 23.69 -5.61
N ARG A 84 -14.27 22.49 -5.99
CA ARG A 84 -14.03 21.89 -7.31
C ARG A 84 -12.54 21.64 -7.59
N VAL A 85 -11.73 21.56 -6.53
CA VAL A 85 -10.30 21.30 -6.62
C VAL A 85 -10.06 19.79 -6.68
N CYS A 86 -9.35 19.36 -7.71
CA CYS A 86 -8.77 18.02 -7.83
C CYS A 86 -7.30 18.10 -7.43
N LYS A 87 -6.93 17.36 -6.38
CA LYS A 87 -5.55 17.18 -5.94
C LYS A 87 -5.12 15.79 -6.37
N ASN A 88 -4.18 15.72 -7.30
CA ASN A 88 -3.68 14.46 -7.79
C ASN A 88 -2.29 14.17 -7.22
N TYR A 89 -2.07 12.97 -6.69
CA TYR A 89 -0.85 12.67 -5.95
C TYR A 89 0.09 11.77 -6.72
N SER A 90 1.35 12.17 -6.81
CA SER A 90 2.40 11.37 -7.42
C SER A 90 2.92 10.33 -6.42
N PRO A 91 3.05 9.05 -6.81
CA PRO A 91 3.61 8.02 -5.95
C PRO A 91 5.10 8.23 -5.64
N LYS A 92 5.75 9.23 -6.25
CA LYS A 92 7.17 9.54 -6.04
C LYS A 92 7.44 10.34 -4.77
N TYR A 93 6.43 11.03 -4.23
CA TYR A 93 6.61 11.88 -3.06
C TYR A 93 6.02 11.23 -1.82
N ILE A 94 6.60 11.54 -0.67
CA ILE A 94 6.16 11.01 0.61
C ILE A 94 4.83 11.67 0.98
N MET A 95 3.82 10.83 1.19
CA MET A 95 2.47 11.23 1.52
C MET A 95 2.07 10.74 2.90
N THR A 96 1.23 11.52 3.55
CA THR A 96 0.49 11.15 4.75
C THR A 96 -1.01 11.41 4.55
N VAL A 97 -1.84 10.97 5.48
CA VAL A 97 -3.28 11.20 5.52
C VAL A 97 -3.47 11.93 6.80
N VAL A 98 -4.09 13.07 6.66
CA VAL A 98 -4.46 13.93 7.76
C VAL A 98 -5.95 13.76 7.99
N SER A 99 -6.36 13.82 9.25
CA SER A 99 -7.76 14.08 9.55
C SER A 99 -8.14 15.41 8.90
N THR A 100 -9.30 15.43 8.25
CA THR A 100 -9.89 16.64 7.68
C THR A 100 -11.31 16.77 8.22
N ASN A 101 -11.63 17.97 8.70
CA ASN A 101 -12.99 18.30 9.11
C ASN A 101 -13.85 18.77 7.93
N ASP A 102 -13.27 18.87 6.73
CA ASP A 102 -14.00 19.24 5.52
C ASP A 102 -14.75 18.03 4.97
N SER A 103 -16.05 17.96 5.27
CA SER A 103 -16.95 16.92 4.77
C SER A 103 -17.09 16.90 3.25
N ASN A 104 -16.66 17.96 2.55
CA ASN A 104 -16.68 18.05 1.10
C ASN A 104 -15.43 17.48 0.45
N GLU A 105 -14.39 17.21 1.23
CA GLU A 105 -13.14 16.63 0.74
C GLU A 105 -13.25 15.10 0.67
N MET A 106 -13.22 14.56 -0.54
CA MET A 106 -13.36 13.14 -0.82
C MET A 106 -12.05 12.58 -1.37
N SER A 107 -11.50 11.57 -0.71
CA SER A 107 -10.23 10.95 -1.10
C SER A 107 -10.46 9.58 -1.71
N PHE A 108 -9.65 9.24 -2.72
CA PHE A 108 -9.80 8.03 -3.52
C PHE A 108 -8.45 7.32 -3.70
N TYR A 109 -8.49 6.01 -3.90
CA TYR A 109 -7.33 5.18 -4.24
C TYR A 109 -7.65 4.27 -5.42
N ARG A 110 -6.65 3.95 -6.25
CA ARG A 110 -6.82 3.18 -7.48
C ARG A 110 -7.25 1.76 -7.16
N ASN A 111 -8.16 1.22 -7.96
CA ASN A 111 -8.57 -0.17 -7.98
C ASN A 111 -7.50 -1.03 -8.67
N SER A 112 -6.22 -0.82 -8.33
CA SER A 112 -5.14 -1.72 -8.70
C SER A 112 -5.25 -3.01 -7.88
N GLN A 113 -4.82 -4.15 -8.44
CA GLN A 113 -4.82 -5.41 -7.69
C GLN A 113 -3.94 -5.34 -6.43
N TRP A 114 -3.00 -4.38 -6.34
CA TRP A 114 -2.10 -4.25 -5.20
C TRP A 114 -1.78 -2.78 -4.94
N ILE A 115 -2.24 -2.29 -3.79
CA ILE A 115 -1.94 -0.95 -3.29
C ILE A 115 -0.69 -1.06 -2.43
N LYS A 116 0.40 -0.36 -2.78
CA LYS A 116 1.59 -0.27 -1.92
C LYS A 116 1.20 0.49 -0.65
N THR A 117 1.46 -0.11 0.50
CA THR A 117 1.10 0.49 1.79
C THR A 117 2.29 0.78 2.70
N TYR A 118 3.43 0.14 2.46
CA TYR A 118 4.62 0.39 3.24
C TYR A 118 5.87 0.07 2.41
N ALA A 119 6.96 0.81 2.63
CA ALA A 119 8.30 0.41 2.24
C ALA A 119 9.34 1.08 3.13
N ILE A 120 10.47 0.40 3.28
CA ILE A 120 11.61 0.89 4.04
C ILE A 120 12.90 0.23 3.53
N SER A 121 14.00 0.97 3.51
CA SER A 121 15.34 0.43 3.22
C SER A 121 16.16 0.20 4.48
N MET A 122 17.17 -0.65 4.36
CA MET A 122 18.12 -0.92 5.42
C MET A 122 18.99 0.29 5.80
N GLY A 123 19.57 0.22 7.00
CA GLY A 123 20.78 0.96 7.39
C GLY A 123 20.65 2.43 7.78
N ALA A 124 19.46 3.03 7.69
CA ALA A 124 19.24 4.45 8.01
C ALA A 124 18.88 4.76 9.47
N GLY A 125 18.97 3.78 10.37
CA GLY A 125 18.57 3.88 11.77
C GLY A 125 17.06 3.90 12.00
N SER A 126 16.28 3.57 10.95
CA SER A 126 14.83 3.65 10.96
C SER A 126 14.17 2.65 11.90
N LYS A 127 13.18 3.12 12.65
CA LYS A 127 12.31 2.30 13.52
C LYS A 127 11.17 1.71 12.71
N VAL A 128 11.42 0.58 12.07
CA VAL A 128 10.49 -0.22 11.29
C VAL A 128 9.17 -0.50 12.03
N TYR A 129 9.21 -0.92 13.29
CA TYR A 129 7.99 -1.27 14.03
C TYR A 129 7.12 -0.04 14.33
N ASP A 130 7.75 1.01 14.87
CA ASP A 130 7.06 2.24 15.25
C ASP A 130 6.49 2.95 14.01
N SER A 131 7.29 3.06 12.94
CA SER A 131 6.83 3.68 11.70
C SER A 131 5.73 2.86 11.02
N PHE A 132 5.83 1.53 10.94
CA PHE A 132 4.76 0.71 10.35
C PHE A 132 3.44 0.88 11.12
N LEU A 133 3.48 0.83 12.44
CA LEU A 133 2.30 0.89 13.31
C LEU A 133 1.86 2.30 13.69
N ASN A 134 2.55 3.33 13.19
CA ASN A 134 2.28 4.74 13.52
C ASN A 134 2.33 5.04 15.02
N ILE A 135 3.38 4.55 15.69
CA ILE A 135 3.61 4.74 17.13
C ILE A 135 4.58 5.90 17.33
N GLY A 136 4.17 6.91 18.10
CA GLY A 136 5.00 8.10 18.35
C GLY A 136 4.94 9.12 17.22
N LEU A 137 5.87 10.08 17.24
CA LEU A 137 5.94 11.14 16.23
C LEU A 137 6.77 10.69 15.03
N PRO A 138 6.42 11.08 13.79
CA PRO A 138 7.19 10.74 12.59
C PRO A 138 8.69 11.08 12.68
N SER A 139 9.02 12.23 13.28
CA SER A 139 10.40 12.66 13.51
C SER A 139 11.22 11.72 14.39
N SER A 140 10.56 10.87 15.19
CA SER A 140 11.21 9.91 16.09
C SER A 140 11.51 8.55 15.43
N TRP A 141 11.07 8.36 14.18
CA TRP A 141 11.22 7.10 13.45
C TRP A 141 12.54 6.99 12.69
N ASN A 142 13.30 8.08 12.56
CA ASN A 142 14.54 8.13 11.75
C ASN A 142 14.31 7.68 10.29
N VAL A 143 13.30 8.25 9.63
CA VAL A 143 12.91 7.88 8.26
C VAL A 143 13.16 8.97 7.22
N ASP A 144 13.67 10.13 7.66
CA ASP A 144 13.84 11.31 6.81
C ASP A 144 15.33 11.63 6.51
N GLU A 145 16.26 11.14 7.33
CA GLU A 145 17.68 11.48 7.25
C GLU A 145 18.55 10.29 6.84
N CYS A 146 19.50 10.53 5.93
CA CYS A 146 20.51 9.54 5.59
C CYS A 146 21.56 9.40 6.71
N ARG A 147 22.07 8.19 6.93
CA ARG A 147 23.20 7.89 7.81
C ARG A 147 24.33 7.28 7.01
N GLY A 148 25.41 8.05 6.82
CA GLY A 148 26.50 7.66 5.92
C GLY A 148 25.98 7.47 4.49
N THR A 149 26.17 6.30 3.92
CA THR A 149 25.69 5.94 2.58
C THR A 149 24.26 5.39 2.55
N PHE A 150 23.64 5.19 3.71
CA PHE A 150 22.28 4.63 3.81
C PHE A 150 21.25 5.74 3.91
N CYS A 151 20.37 5.82 2.92
CA CYS A 151 19.23 6.73 2.94
C CYS A 151 17.93 5.93 3.15
N PRO A 152 17.04 6.35 4.06
CA PRO A 152 15.77 5.68 4.24
C PRO A 152 14.90 5.88 3.00
N ASN A 153 14.67 4.81 2.22
CA ASN A 153 13.61 4.78 1.21
C ASN A 153 12.29 4.44 1.89
N PHE A 154 11.81 5.38 2.69
CA PHE A 154 10.63 5.20 3.51
C PHE A 154 9.37 5.63 2.76
N PHE A 155 8.35 4.80 2.89
CA PHE A 155 7.00 5.11 2.46
C PHE A 155 6.04 4.42 3.42
N ARG A 156 5.09 5.16 3.96
CA ARG A 156 3.98 4.59 4.72
C ARG A 156 2.68 5.18 4.21
N HIS A 157 1.86 4.33 3.62
CA HIS A 157 0.54 4.73 3.23
C HIS A 157 -0.39 4.72 4.47
N PRO A 158 -1.06 5.82 4.78
CA PRO A 158 -1.92 5.95 5.94
C PRO A 158 -3.21 5.13 5.90
N ILE A 159 -3.53 4.53 4.75
CA ILE A 159 -4.59 3.50 4.67
C ILE A 159 -4.38 2.39 5.72
N LEU A 160 -3.14 2.17 6.16
CA LEU A 160 -2.82 1.25 7.25
C LEU A 160 -3.53 1.63 8.57
N ASP A 161 -3.81 2.91 8.82
CA ASP A 161 -4.51 3.37 10.03
C ASP A 161 -6.01 3.04 9.99
N TYR A 162 -6.55 2.75 8.82
CA TYR A 162 -7.95 2.33 8.61
C TYR A 162 -8.11 0.84 8.42
N TRP A 163 -7.08 0.04 8.70
CA TRP A 163 -7.05 -1.40 8.41
C TRP A 163 -8.36 -2.13 8.73
N ASN A 164 -8.90 -1.89 9.94
CA ASN A 164 -10.09 -2.57 10.44
C ASN A 164 -11.40 -2.25 9.68
N TYR A 165 -11.39 -1.19 8.87
CA TYR A 165 -12.54 -0.75 8.06
C TYR A 165 -12.41 -1.15 6.59
N LEU A 166 -11.25 -1.69 6.20
CA LEU A 166 -10.96 -2.01 4.82
C LEU A 166 -11.37 -3.46 4.52
N PRO A 167 -11.98 -3.71 3.35
CA PRO A 167 -12.27 -5.07 2.92
C PRO A 167 -11.00 -5.71 2.35
N ILE A 168 -9.96 -5.89 3.17
CA ILE A 168 -8.67 -6.45 2.72
C ILE A 168 -8.87 -7.94 2.41
N GLU A 169 -8.49 -8.33 1.20
CA GLU A 169 -8.53 -9.70 0.71
C GLU A 169 -7.18 -10.39 0.90
N GLU A 170 -6.10 -9.72 0.53
CA GLU A 170 -4.74 -10.25 0.67
C GLU A 170 -3.74 -9.18 1.08
N VAL A 171 -2.68 -9.61 1.74
CA VAL A 171 -1.51 -8.78 2.06
C VAL A 171 -0.28 -9.44 1.45
N LYS A 172 0.58 -8.67 0.81
CA LYS A 172 1.80 -9.16 0.17
C LYS A 172 3.00 -8.43 0.75
N LEU A 173 3.98 -9.21 1.21
CA LEU A 173 5.27 -8.73 1.68
C LEU A 173 6.34 -9.12 0.67
N LEU A 174 7.13 -8.12 0.25
CA LEU A 174 8.25 -8.25 -0.68
C LEU A 174 9.55 -7.84 0.01
N ILE A 175 10.61 -8.63 -0.19
CA ILE A 175 11.98 -8.28 0.18
C ILE A 175 12.80 -8.17 -1.10
N TYR A 176 13.56 -7.09 -1.24
CA TYR A 176 14.35 -6.80 -2.43
C TYR A 176 15.84 -6.87 -2.15
N LYS A 177 16.57 -7.44 -3.12
CA LYS A 177 18.03 -7.38 -3.21
C LYS A 177 18.40 -7.00 -4.64
N ASN A 178 19.26 -6.01 -4.81
CA ASN A 178 19.69 -5.51 -6.12
C ASN A 178 18.51 -5.20 -7.07
N LYS A 179 17.44 -4.61 -6.53
CA LYS A 179 16.19 -4.26 -7.25
C LYS A 179 15.37 -5.47 -7.75
N THR A 180 15.72 -6.68 -7.37
CA THR A 180 14.95 -7.91 -7.64
C THR A 180 14.24 -8.37 -6.37
N ASP A 181 12.98 -8.82 -6.47
CA ASP A 181 12.30 -9.48 -5.36
C ASP A 181 12.94 -10.84 -5.09
N VAL A 182 13.51 -11.02 -3.90
CA VAL A 182 14.13 -12.28 -3.46
C VAL A 182 13.21 -13.07 -2.52
N VAL A 183 12.24 -12.41 -1.89
CA VAL A 183 11.21 -13.03 -1.08
C VAL A 183 9.87 -12.40 -1.42
N THR A 184 8.89 -13.25 -1.72
CA THR A 184 7.49 -12.85 -1.93
C THR A 184 6.59 -13.73 -1.06
N ILE A 185 5.93 -13.12 -0.07
CA ILE A 185 5.00 -13.80 0.82
C ILE A 185 3.61 -13.20 0.63
N ILE A 186 2.59 -14.05 0.51
CA ILE A 186 1.19 -13.64 0.43
C ILE A 186 0.44 -14.19 1.65
N PHE A 187 -0.33 -13.32 2.27
CA PHE A 187 -1.19 -13.62 3.40
C PHE A 187 -2.67 -13.38 3.06
N ASP A 188 -3.55 -14.11 3.72
CA ASP A 188 -4.98 -13.81 3.79
C ASP A 188 -5.17 -12.57 4.66
N GLY A 189 -5.67 -11.49 4.06
CA GLY A 189 -5.91 -10.24 4.77
C GLY A 189 -7.25 -10.17 5.48
N ARG A 190 -8.14 -11.14 5.26
CA ARG A 190 -9.52 -11.08 5.74
C ARG A 190 -9.58 -11.28 7.25
N ASN A 191 -10.42 -10.47 7.90
CA ASN A 191 -10.63 -10.51 9.35
C ASN A 191 -9.31 -10.42 10.14
N THR A 192 -8.41 -9.54 9.70
CA THR A 192 -7.14 -9.26 10.36
C THR A 192 -7.11 -7.83 10.88
N THR A 193 -6.17 -7.56 11.78
CA THR A 193 -5.77 -6.21 12.19
C THR A 193 -4.42 -5.87 11.57
N LEU A 194 -4.01 -4.61 11.64
CA LEU A 194 -2.67 -4.17 11.19
C LEU A 194 -1.53 -4.99 11.85
N ARG A 195 -1.77 -5.57 13.04
CA ARG A 195 -0.80 -6.37 13.78
C ARG A 195 -0.90 -7.87 13.52
N SER A 196 -2.09 -8.38 13.15
CA SER A 196 -2.37 -9.83 13.14
C SER A 196 -2.38 -10.48 11.76
N TRP A 197 -2.29 -9.72 10.66
CA TRP A 197 -2.23 -10.31 9.30
C TRP A 197 -0.95 -11.09 9.03
N PHE A 198 0.14 -10.74 9.72
CA PHE A 198 1.43 -11.40 9.61
C PHE A 198 1.51 -12.54 10.64
N SER A 199 0.74 -13.59 10.39
CA SER A 199 0.70 -14.78 11.24
C SER A 199 0.75 -16.05 10.40
N HIS A 200 1.11 -17.17 11.02
CA HIS A 200 1.22 -18.44 10.32
C HIS A 200 -0.14 -18.90 9.80
N GLU A 201 -1.23 -18.70 10.55
CA GLU A 201 -2.57 -19.09 10.08
C GLU A 201 -3.08 -18.27 8.88
N LYS A 202 -2.48 -17.10 8.63
CA LYS A 202 -2.82 -16.25 7.48
C LYS A 202 -1.92 -16.52 6.28
N LEU A 203 -0.92 -17.39 6.37
CA LEU A 203 0.00 -17.66 5.26
C LEU A 203 -0.72 -18.35 4.09
N LYS A 204 -0.66 -17.74 2.90
CA LYS A 204 -1.17 -18.33 1.64
C LYS A 204 -0.07 -18.83 0.73
N ASN A 205 1.03 -18.09 0.63
CA ASN A 205 2.15 -18.42 -0.25
C ASN A 205 3.46 -17.88 0.32
N SER A 206 4.56 -18.60 0.10
CA SER A 206 5.92 -18.17 0.47
C SER A 206 6.95 -18.81 -0.47
N PRO A 207 8.19 -18.29 -0.55
CA PRO A 207 9.24 -18.89 -1.39
C PRO A 207 9.88 -20.15 -0.76
N TRP A 208 9.53 -20.47 0.50
CA TRP A 208 10.10 -21.58 1.25
C TRP A 208 9.13 -22.75 1.33
N ASN A 209 9.61 -23.93 0.98
CA ASN A 209 8.79 -25.13 0.84
C ASN A 209 8.32 -25.67 2.19
N ASP A 210 9.08 -25.41 3.26
CA ASP A 210 8.83 -25.98 4.59
C ASP A 210 8.00 -25.07 5.51
N LEU A 211 7.87 -23.77 5.20
CA LEU A 211 7.24 -22.80 6.09
C LEU A 211 5.75 -23.10 6.33
N ALA A 212 5.00 -23.47 5.29
CA ALA A 212 3.57 -23.74 5.42
C ALA A 212 3.28 -24.97 6.32
N SER A 213 4.13 -25.99 6.24
CA SER A 213 4.00 -27.24 7.00
C SER A 213 4.69 -27.24 8.36
N ALA A 214 5.51 -26.23 8.66
CA ALA A 214 6.30 -26.20 9.88
C ALA A 214 5.41 -26.03 11.12
N THR A 215 5.73 -26.73 12.21
CA THR A 215 5.03 -26.65 13.49
C THR A 215 5.79 -25.75 14.46
N GLY A 216 5.08 -25.00 15.31
CA GLY A 216 5.69 -24.11 16.30
C GLY A 216 6.35 -22.85 15.72
N VAL A 217 5.98 -22.46 14.49
CA VAL A 217 6.51 -21.26 13.84
C VAL A 217 5.98 -20.01 14.54
N HIS A 218 6.90 -19.12 14.90
CA HIS A 218 6.56 -17.79 15.36
C HIS A 218 6.66 -16.80 14.19
N LEU A 219 5.51 -16.24 13.79
CA LEU A 219 5.38 -15.09 12.88
C LEU A 219 4.86 -13.91 13.68
N SER A 220 5.62 -12.82 13.73
CA SER A 220 5.17 -11.61 14.43
C SER A 220 5.81 -10.34 13.86
N ILE A 221 5.00 -9.29 13.70
CA ILE A 221 5.48 -7.94 13.35
C ILE A 221 6.30 -7.36 14.51
N GLU A 222 5.81 -7.51 15.74
CA GLU A 222 6.54 -7.12 16.95
C GLU A 222 7.82 -7.91 17.12
N GLY A 223 7.76 -9.19 16.73
CA GLY A 223 8.83 -10.17 16.81
C GLY A 223 9.33 -10.37 18.24
N PHE A 224 10.63 -10.22 18.49
CA PHE A 224 11.26 -10.60 19.76
C PHE A 224 12.10 -9.49 20.38
N ARG A 225 11.93 -9.28 21.70
CA ARG A 225 12.65 -8.33 22.56
C ARG A 225 12.73 -6.90 22.00
N HIS A 226 11.72 -6.50 21.23
CA HIS A 226 11.63 -5.19 20.60
C HIS A 226 12.77 -4.84 19.63
N VAL A 227 13.47 -5.83 19.09
CA VAL A 227 14.60 -5.62 18.15
C VAL A 227 14.42 -6.44 16.87
N ARG A 228 14.06 -7.72 16.98
CA ARG A 228 13.73 -8.55 15.81
C ARG A 228 12.30 -8.24 15.41
N ARG A 229 12.08 -7.59 14.27
CA ARG A 229 10.76 -7.24 13.71
C ARG A 229 10.47 -8.10 12.49
N PHE A 230 9.19 -8.20 12.12
CA PHE A 230 8.74 -9.03 10.99
C PHE A 230 9.45 -10.39 10.98
N TYR A 231 9.34 -11.08 12.12
CA TYR A 231 10.19 -12.20 12.46
C TYR A 231 9.47 -13.50 12.16
N ILE A 232 10.09 -14.35 11.33
CA ILE A 232 9.62 -15.68 10.94
C ILE A 232 10.66 -16.69 11.39
N THR A 233 10.37 -17.41 12.48
CA THR A 233 11.37 -18.25 13.16
C THR A 233 10.80 -19.54 13.73
N LEU A 234 11.67 -20.54 13.87
CA LEU A 234 11.56 -21.57 14.89
C LEU A 234 12.57 -21.20 15.98
N HIS A 235 12.10 -20.42 16.95
CA HIS A 235 12.96 -19.78 17.93
C HIS A 235 13.81 -20.81 18.69
N GLY A 236 15.11 -20.58 18.75
CA GLY A 236 16.06 -21.38 19.52
C GLY A 236 17.11 -20.52 20.21
N PHE A 237 18.06 -21.18 20.87
CA PHE A 237 19.29 -20.52 21.34
C PHE A 237 20.19 -20.14 20.17
N CYS A 238 21.06 -19.15 20.34
CA CYS A 238 21.81 -18.53 19.23
C CYS A 238 22.47 -19.53 18.25
N GLU A 239 23.13 -20.58 18.75
CA GLU A 239 23.80 -21.59 17.91
C GLU A 239 22.84 -22.40 17.04
N GLY A 240 21.62 -22.63 17.55
CA GLY A 240 20.59 -23.42 16.89
C GLY A 240 19.41 -22.61 16.38
N ASP A 241 19.44 -21.27 16.46
CA ASP A 241 18.31 -20.42 16.12
C ASP A 241 18.05 -20.49 14.62
N ARG A 242 16.80 -20.81 14.25
CA ARG A 242 16.44 -21.09 12.86
C ARG A 242 15.32 -20.17 12.41
N GLY A 243 15.34 -19.80 11.15
CA GLY A 243 14.24 -19.03 10.61
C GLY A 243 14.33 -18.76 9.12
N TRP A 244 13.42 -17.91 8.69
CA TRP A 244 13.22 -17.57 7.28
C TRP A 244 13.37 -16.08 7.03
N LEU A 245 12.98 -15.22 7.97
CA LEU A 245 13.05 -13.76 7.84
C LEU A 245 13.21 -13.10 9.21
N THR A 246 14.07 -12.09 9.30
CA THR A 246 14.14 -11.17 10.44
C THR A 246 14.57 -9.78 9.97
N ILE A 247 13.95 -8.75 10.54
CA ILE A 247 14.37 -7.36 10.37
C ILE A 247 14.86 -6.86 11.71
N ASN A 248 16.16 -6.71 11.88
CA ASN A 248 16.74 -6.31 13.16
C ASN A 248 16.89 -4.79 13.20
N GLU A 249 16.34 -4.15 14.22
CA GLU A 249 16.47 -2.70 14.45
C GLU A 249 17.70 -2.31 15.29
N GLY A 250 18.44 -3.29 15.78
CA GLY A 250 19.64 -3.10 16.60
C GLY A 250 20.33 -4.43 16.93
N PRO A 251 21.46 -4.39 17.64
CA PRO A 251 22.11 -5.59 18.16
C PRO A 251 21.30 -6.19 19.32
N LEU A 252 21.48 -7.48 19.55
CA LEU A 252 20.90 -8.21 20.68
C LEU A 252 21.97 -9.11 21.32
N HIS A 253 21.81 -10.44 21.30
CA HIS A 253 22.67 -11.37 22.02
C HIS A 253 23.38 -12.35 21.08
N CYS A 254 22.77 -12.68 19.95
CA CYS A 254 23.32 -13.64 19.01
C CYS A 254 24.20 -12.94 17.98
N GLN A 255 25.34 -13.54 17.67
CA GLN A 255 26.32 -12.99 16.72
C GLN A 255 25.71 -12.70 15.33
N PHE A 256 24.77 -13.54 14.85
CA PHE A 256 24.11 -13.30 13.57
C PHE A 256 23.32 -11.97 13.53
N GLU A 257 23.00 -11.39 14.68
CA GLU A 257 22.24 -10.14 14.79
C GLU A 257 23.09 -8.91 14.60
N GLU A 258 24.42 -9.04 14.79
CA GLU A 258 25.38 -7.97 14.61
C GLU A 258 25.39 -7.49 13.17
N SER A 259 25.48 -6.18 13.00
CA SER A 259 25.55 -5.49 11.72
C SER A 259 26.12 -4.10 11.93
N ASP A 260 26.83 -3.61 10.92
CA ASP A 260 27.35 -2.24 10.89
C ASP A 260 26.24 -1.19 10.71
N HIS A 261 25.03 -1.63 10.34
CA HIS A 261 23.91 -0.75 10.08
C HIS A 261 22.58 -1.39 10.50
N TYR A 262 21.63 -0.54 10.89
CA TYR A 262 20.27 -0.96 11.24
C TYR A 262 19.24 -0.02 10.58
N PRO A 263 18.03 -0.48 10.23
CA PRO A 263 17.62 -1.88 10.31
C PRO A 263 18.39 -2.75 9.32
N SER A 264 18.62 -4.02 9.66
CA SER A 264 19.23 -5.03 8.78
C SER A 264 18.21 -6.11 8.45
N ILE A 265 18.03 -6.40 7.16
CA ILE A 265 17.03 -7.35 6.67
C ILE A 265 17.73 -8.64 6.29
N ARG A 266 17.45 -9.70 7.04
CA ARG A 266 18.03 -11.04 6.84
C ARG A 266 16.95 -12.02 6.44
N TYR A 267 17.24 -12.86 5.47
CA TYR A 267 16.31 -13.87 4.99
C TYR A 267 17.03 -15.18 4.69
N SER A 268 16.29 -16.29 4.69
CA SER A 268 16.80 -17.54 4.16
C SER A 268 16.89 -17.45 2.64
N ASP A 269 18.12 -17.52 2.12
CA ASP A 269 18.43 -17.58 0.69
C ASP A 269 18.35 -19.00 0.11
N THR A 270 17.87 -19.96 0.91
CA THR A 270 17.57 -21.32 0.48
C THR A 270 16.07 -21.52 0.26
N LYS A 271 15.64 -22.73 -0.13
CA LYS A 271 14.22 -23.10 -0.24
C LYS A 271 13.59 -23.55 1.09
N SER A 272 14.30 -23.40 2.22
CA SER A 272 13.89 -23.88 3.55
C SER A 272 14.32 -22.88 4.64
N LYS A 273 14.04 -23.11 5.92
CA LYS A 273 14.69 -22.35 7.00
C LYS A 273 16.20 -22.55 7.00
N VAL A 274 16.93 -21.53 7.44
CA VAL A 274 18.38 -21.61 7.74
C VAL A 274 18.61 -21.65 9.24
N ILE A 275 19.78 -22.16 9.64
CA ILE A 275 20.37 -21.85 10.94
C ILE A 275 21.12 -20.54 10.75
N TRP A 276 20.78 -19.49 11.50
CA TRP A 276 21.28 -18.14 11.23
C TRP A 276 22.81 -18.06 11.29
N ASN A 277 23.45 -18.78 12.20
CA ASN A 277 24.91 -18.81 12.30
C ASN A 277 25.61 -19.54 11.14
N ASN A 278 24.88 -20.36 10.35
CA ASN A 278 25.44 -21.11 9.23
C ASN A 278 25.37 -20.34 7.91
N GLY A 279 24.61 -19.24 7.85
CA GLY A 279 24.48 -18.41 6.65
C GLY A 279 23.05 -17.92 6.42
N TYR A 280 22.95 -16.76 5.77
CA TYR A 280 21.70 -16.11 5.38
C TYR A 280 21.95 -15.09 4.26
N GLY A 281 20.88 -14.70 3.57
CA GLY A 281 20.88 -13.58 2.65
C GLY A 281 20.67 -12.24 3.37
N LEU A 282 21.37 -11.21 2.90
CA LEU A 282 21.11 -9.81 3.22
C LEU A 282 20.33 -9.13 2.09
N ALA A 283 19.38 -8.27 2.46
CA ALA A 283 18.51 -7.55 1.54
C ALA A 283 18.52 -6.03 1.78
N ASP A 284 18.16 -5.28 0.74
CA ASP A 284 18.27 -3.82 0.71
C ASP A 284 17.01 -3.13 1.23
N SER A 285 15.84 -3.72 0.98
CA SER A 285 14.55 -3.10 1.33
C SER A 285 13.41 -4.10 1.46
N MET A 286 12.36 -3.65 2.14
CA MET A 286 11.08 -4.33 2.26
C MET A 286 9.96 -3.44 1.71
N ALA A 287 8.92 -4.05 1.15
CA ALA A 287 7.66 -3.38 0.86
C ALA A 287 6.44 -4.26 1.20
N ILE A 288 5.34 -3.62 1.59
CA ILE A 288 4.06 -4.26 1.88
C ILE A 288 3.00 -3.67 0.96
N PHE A 289 2.13 -4.55 0.46
CA PHE A 289 1.01 -4.22 -0.39
C PHE A 289 -0.25 -4.87 0.14
N ILE A 290 -1.39 -4.23 -0.08
CA ILE A 290 -2.71 -4.83 0.20
C ILE A 290 -3.51 -4.95 -1.09
N ARG A 291 -4.32 -6.00 -1.18
CA ARG A 291 -5.38 -6.14 -2.17
C ARG A 291 -6.71 -6.06 -1.47
N LEU A 292 -7.60 -5.21 -1.94
CA LEU A 292 -8.95 -5.11 -1.40
C LEU A 292 -9.92 -5.97 -2.20
N ARG A 293 -10.91 -6.55 -1.53
CA ARG A 293 -11.99 -7.33 -2.13
C ARG A 293 -12.76 -6.46 -3.10
N GLN A 294 -13.04 -7.00 -4.28
CA GLN A 294 -13.96 -6.38 -5.23
C GLN A 294 -15.37 -6.62 -4.70
N GLN A 295 -16.14 -5.54 -4.50
CA GLN A 295 -17.58 -5.67 -4.27
C GLN A 295 -18.18 -5.98 -5.64
N ASN A 296 -18.73 -7.18 -5.77
CA ASN A 296 -19.58 -7.55 -6.90
C ASN A 296 -20.96 -6.93 -6.73
#